data_AF-A0A944H826-F1
#
_entry.id   AF-A0A944H826-F1
#
_cell.length_a   1.000
_cell.length_b   1.000
_cell.length_c   1.000
_cell.angle_alpha   90.00
_cell.angle_beta   90.00
_cell.angle_gamma   90.00
#
_symmetry.space_group_name_H-M   'P 1'
#
loop_
_entity.id
_entity.type
_entity.pdbx_description
1 polymer ?
#
loop_
_entity_poly.entity_id
_entity_poly.type
_entity_poly.pdbx_seq_one_letter_code
_entity_poly.pdbx_strand_id
1 'polypeptide(L)'
;MFKRLLYSVLSCALSAFVLWWLFVEIAIHHEMVSTNTPTREALGDDFGFGILIGLVVFPLTLLGSVLIGIVTWLLLRKRAIRLHESASPPP
;
A
#
# COMPACT_ATOMS: atom_id res chain seq x y z
N MET A 1 -21.90 10.08 1.94
CA MET A 1 -21.05 9.10 2.66
C MET A 1 -20.49 8.03 1.73
N PHE A 2 -21.33 7.35 0.93
CA PHE A 2 -20.94 6.23 0.05
C PHE A 2 -19.75 6.50 -0.90
N LYS A 3 -19.76 7.61 -1.64
CA LYS A 3 -18.67 7.97 -2.57
C LYS A 3 -17.29 8.05 -1.90
N ARG A 4 -17.23 8.57 -0.66
CA ARG A 4 -15.98 8.69 0.10
C ARG A 4 -15.45 7.34 0.55
N LEU A 5 -16.35 6.43 0.91
CA LEU A 5 -15.99 5.07 1.30
C LEU A 5 -15.41 4.35 0.09
N LEU A 6 -16.10 4.44 -1.06
CA LEU A 6 -15.66 3.85 -2.32
C LEU A 6 -14.26 4.32 -2.72
N TYR A 7 -13.98 5.63 -2.69
CA TYR A 7 -12.65 6.15 -3.02
C TYR A 7 -11.56 5.67 -2.06
N SER A 8 -11.88 5.49 -0.78
CA SER A 8 -10.90 5.04 0.23
C SER A 8 -10.62 3.53 0.10
N VAL A 9 -11.65 2.74 -0.24
CA VAL A 9 -11.49 1.31 -0.53
C VAL A 9 -10.71 1.11 -1.82
N LEU A 10 -11.01 1.87 -2.87
CA LEU A 10 -10.26 1.83 -4.12
C LEU A 10 -8.80 2.25 -3.93
N SER A 11 -8.52 3.30 -3.16
CA SER A 11 -7.15 3.71 -2.89
C SER A 11 -6.39 2.65 -2.07
N CYS A 12 -7.05 2.01 -1.10
CA CYS A 12 -6.49 0.88 -0.37
C CYS A 12 -6.15 -0.29 -1.30
N ALA A 13 -7.08 -0.71 -2.16
CA ALA A 13 -6.87 -1.84 -3.07
C ALA A 13 -5.76 -1.56 -4.11
N LEU A 14 -5.78 -0.38 -4.73
CA LEU A 14 -4.78 0.01 -5.71
C LEU A 14 -3.39 0.14 -5.07
N SER A 15 -3.31 0.73 -3.88
CA SER A 15 -2.04 0.84 -3.17
C SER A 15 -1.51 -0.51 -2.71
N ALA A 16 -2.36 -1.47 -2.32
CA ALA A 16 -1.91 -2.82 -2.01
C ALA A 16 -1.22 -3.48 -3.21
N PHE A 17 -1.78 -3.35 -4.41
CA PHE A 17 -1.17 -3.89 -5.63
C PHE A 17 0.18 -3.24 -5.95
N VAL A 18 0.25 -1.90 -5.88
CA VAL A 18 1.49 -1.15 -6.16
C VAL A 18 2.57 -1.44 -5.12
N LEU A 19 2.22 -1.43 -3.84
CA LEU A 19 3.15 -1.71 -2.74
C LEU A 19 3.63 -3.17 -2.76
N TRP A 20 2.76 -4.11 -3.10
CA TRP A 20 3.15 -5.51 -3.28
C TRP A 20 4.24 -5.64 -4.33
N TRP A 21 3.99 -5.10 -5.53
CA TRP A 21 4.97 -5.14 -6.62
C TRP A 21 6.29 -4.48 -6.22
N LEU A 22 6.23 -3.30 -5.62
CA LEU A 22 7.43 -2.56 -5.20
C LEU A 22 8.23 -3.30 -4.13
N PHE A 23 7.57 -3.81 -3.08
CA PHE A 23 8.25 -4.49 -1.98
C PHE A 23 8.79 -5.86 -2.39
N VAL A 24 8.08 -6.59 -3.26
CA VAL A 24 8.62 -7.83 -3.85
C VAL A 24 9.88 -7.52 -4.66
N GLU A 25 9.89 -6.48 -5.48
CA GLU A 25 11.07 -6.13 -6.28
C GLU A 25 12.27 -5.73 -5.39
N ILE A 26 12.02 -4.97 -4.33
CA ILE A 26 13.05 -4.62 -3.33
C ILE A 26 13.57 -5.89 -2.63
N ALA A 27 12.68 -6.79 -2.22
CA ALA A 27 13.06 -8.04 -1.57
C ALA A 27 13.90 -8.93 -2.48
N ILE A 28 13.54 -9.03 -3.77
CA ILE A 28 14.32 -9.75 -4.79
C ILE A 28 15.71 -9.16 -4.92
N HIS A 29 15.79 -7.84 -5.07
CA HIS A 29 17.09 -7.17 -5.21
C HIS A 29 17.96 -7.35 -3.96
N HIS A 30 17.37 -7.23 -2.77
CA HIS A 30 18.05 -7.45 -1.51
C HIS A 30 18.61 -8.87 -1.42
N GLU A 31 17.77 -9.89 -1.67
CA GLU A 31 18.20 -11.28 -1.58
C GLU A 31 19.30 -11.59 -2.60
N MET A 32 19.10 -11.26 -3.87
CA MET A 32 20.11 -11.49 -4.92
C MET A 32 21.47 -10.87 -4.59
N VAL A 33 21.48 -9.69 -3.98
CA VAL A 33 22.72 -9.03 -3.52
C VAL A 33 23.31 -9.75 -2.30
N SER A 34 22.49 -10.17 -1.35
CA SER A 34 22.97 -10.79 -0.11
C SER A 34 23.48 -12.22 -0.28
N THR A 35 22.90 -12.98 -1.21
CA THR A 35 23.25 -14.39 -1.47
C THR A 35 24.14 -14.56 -2.71
N ASN A 36 24.44 -13.48 -3.44
CA ASN A 36 25.10 -13.51 -4.76
C ASN A 36 24.37 -14.40 -5.79
N THR A 37 23.06 -14.57 -5.68
CA THR A 37 22.28 -15.36 -6.64
C THR A 37 22.06 -14.57 -7.93
N PRO A 38 22.43 -15.12 -9.11
CA PRO A 38 22.40 -14.37 -10.37
C PRO A 38 21.02 -14.30 -11.04
N THR A 39 20.09 -15.18 -10.66
CA THR A 39 18.81 -15.37 -11.36
C THR A 39 17.61 -15.38 -10.42
N ARG A 40 16.51 -14.74 -10.83
CA ARG A 40 15.24 -14.70 -10.05
C ARG A 40 14.60 -16.08 -9.87
N GLU A 41 14.82 -16.99 -10.81
CA GLU A 41 14.32 -18.36 -10.77
C GLU A 41 14.88 -19.12 -9.57
N ALA A 42 16.18 -18.97 -9.31
CA ALA A 42 16.85 -19.57 -8.17
C ALA A 42 16.36 -19.02 -6.82
N LEU A 43 15.82 -17.79 -6.77
CA LEU A 43 15.13 -17.26 -5.58
C LEU A 43 13.75 -17.91 -5.38
N GLY A 44 13.09 -18.35 -6.45
CA GLY A 44 11.76 -18.97 -6.36
C GLY A 44 11.76 -20.30 -5.60
N ASP A 45 12.89 -21.02 -5.67
CA ASP A 45 13.12 -22.26 -4.94
C ASP A 45 13.75 -22.03 -3.55
N ASP A 46 14.06 -20.77 -3.20
CA ASP A 46 14.66 -20.41 -1.93
C ASP A 46 13.61 -20.20 -0.83
N PHE A 47 13.64 -21.06 0.18
CA PHE A 47 12.78 -20.98 1.35
C PHE A 47 12.99 -19.67 2.13
N GLY A 48 14.21 -19.13 2.18
CA GLY A 48 14.54 -17.86 2.83
C GLY A 48 13.80 -16.69 2.18
N PHE A 49 13.81 -16.64 0.85
CA PHE A 49 13.04 -15.64 0.09
C PHE A 49 11.53 -15.80 0.30
N GLY A 50 11.03 -17.04 0.38
CA GLY A 50 9.65 -17.34 0.75
C GLY A 50 9.25 -16.79 2.13
N ILE A 51 10.12 -16.93 3.13
CA ILE A 51 9.92 -16.35 4.48
C ILE A 51 9.92 -14.82 4.41
N LEU A 52 10.84 -14.21 3.67
CA LEU A 52 10.92 -12.76 3.51
C LEU A 52 9.63 -12.20 2.90
N ILE A 53 9.10 -12.85 1.86
CA ILE A 53 7.82 -12.48 1.26
C ILE A 53 6.68 -12.62 2.29
N GLY A 54 6.59 -13.76 2.98
CA GLY A 54 5.48 -14.07 3.87
C GLY A 54 5.44 -13.23 5.17
N LEU A 55 6.60 -13.02 5.81
CA LEU A 55 6.69 -12.37 7.12
C LEU A 55 6.96 -10.87 7.05
N VAL A 56 7.55 -10.37 5.96
CA VAL A 56 7.95 -8.97 5.86
C VAL A 56 7.18 -8.26 4.76
N VAL A 57 7.25 -8.75 3.53
CA VAL A 57 6.63 -8.08 2.38
C VAL A 57 5.11 -8.03 2.53
N PHE A 58 4.47 -9.16 2.78
CA PHE A 58 3.01 -9.24 2.89
C PHE A 58 2.45 -8.36 4.02
N PRO A 59 2.96 -8.41 5.27
CA PRO A 59 2.46 -7.55 6.34
C PRO A 59 2.72 -6.05 6.08
N LEU A 60 3.87 -5.68 5.52
CA LEU A 60 4.17 -4.28 5.19
C LEU A 60 3.27 -3.76 4.08
N THR A 61 2.99 -4.55 3.05
CA THR A 61 2.04 -4.19 1.99
C THR A 61 0.65 -3.94 2.57
N LEU A 62 0.15 -4.85 3.42
CA LEU A 62 -1.15 -4.68 4.08
C LEU A 62 -1.18 -3.43 4.95
N LEU A 63 -0.17 -3.23 5.81
CA LEU A 63 -0.10 -2.06 6.67
C LEU A 63 -0.06 -0.76 5.86
N GLY A 64 0.81 -0.69 4.85
CA GLY A 64 0.95 0.50 4.00
C GLY A 64 -0.33 0.82 3.23
N SER A 65 -0.99 -0.19 2.66
CA SER A 65 -2.23 0.00 1.92
C SER A 65 -3.39 0.47 2.80
N VAL A 66 -3.55 -0.10 3.99
CA VAL A 66 -4.55 0.34 4.98
C VAL A 66 -4.28 1.78 5.41
N LEU A 67 -3.02 2.13 5.69
CA LEU A 67 -2.65 3.51 6.02
C LEU A 67 -3.02 4.49 4.91
N ILE A 68 -2.75 4.15 3.64
CA ILE A 68 -3.14 4.98 2.49
C ILE A 68 -4.68 5.12 2.41
N GLY A 69 -5.42 4.05 2.65
CA GLY A 69 -6.89 4.09 2.72
C GLY A 69 -7.39 5.03 3.82
N ILE A 70 -6.82 4.94 5.02
CA ILE A 70 -7.16 5.81 6.16
C ILE A 70 -6.84 7.28 5.83
N VAL A 71 -5.65 7.57 5.32
CA VAL A 71 -5.24 8.93 4.94
C VAL A 71 -6.17 9.49 3.87
N THR A 72 -6.51 8.70 2.85
CA THR A 72 -7.46 9.09 1.80
C THR A 72 -8.81 9.49 2.41
N TRP A 73 -9.34 8.66 3.32
CA TRP A 73 -10.60 8.94 4.01
C TRP A 73 -10.56 10.25 4.81
N LEU A 74 -9.48 10.48 5.57
CA LEU A 74 -9.28 11.68 6.37
C LEU A 74 -9.20 12.95 5.50
N LEU A 75 -8.49 12.88 4.38
CA LEU A 75 -8.37 13.99 3.43
C LEU A 75 -9.72 14.33 2.79
N LEU A 76 -10.47 13.31 2.37
CA LEU A 76 -11.82 13.49 1.83
C LEU A 76 -12.80 14.02 2.87
N ARG A 77 -12.65 13.63 4.15
CA ARG A 77 -13.44 14.18 5.26
C ARG A 77 -13.19 15.67 5.43
N LYS A 78 -11.92 16.08 5.50
CA LYS A 78 -11.53 17.49 5.65
C LYS A 78 -12.04 18.33 4.49
N ARG A 79 -11.99 17.81 3.26
CA ARG A 79 -12.51 18.51 2.07
C ARG A 79 -14.03 18.72 2.14
N ALA A 80 -14.78 17.72 2.59
CA ALA A 80 -16.23 17.83 2.70
C ALA A 80 -16.66 18.89 3.73
N ILE A 81 -15.95 19.01 4.85
CA ILE A 81 -16.23 20.02 5.89
C ILE A 81 -16.00 21.43 5.34
N ARG A 82 -14.85 21.68 4.70
CA ARG A 82 -14.54 23.00 4.12
C ARG A 82 -15.55 23.46 3.08
N LEU A 83 -16.05 22.55 2.25
CA LEU A 83 -17.07 22.87 1.24
C LEU A 83 -18.40 23.28 1.89
N HIS A 84 -18.74 22.70 3.04
CA HIS A 84 -19.94 23.07 3.79
C HIS A 84 -19.80 24.46 4.41
N GLU A 85 -18.64 24.78 5.01
CA GLU A 85 -18.36 26.12 5.55
C GLU A 85 -18.40 27.21 4.49
N SER A 86 -17.88 26.95 3.28
CA SER A 86 -17.95 27.91 2.17
C SER A 86 -19.36 28.12 1.60
N ALA A 87 -20.30 27.22 1.90
CA ALA A 87 -21.67 27.24 1.38
C ALA A 87 -22.68 27.84 2.37
N SER A 88 -22.32 28.04 3.64
CA SER A 88 -23.18 28.73 4.60
C SER A 88 -23.14 30.25 4.38
N PRO A 89 -24.31 30.92 4.29
CA PRO A 89 -24.35 32.39 4.18
C PRO A 89 -23.74 33.05 5.43
N PRO A 90 -23.13 34.24 5.28
CA PRO A 90 -22.61 34.98 6.43
C PRO A 90 -23.75 35.31 7.42
N PRO A 91 -23.42 35.45 8.72
CA PRO A 91 -24.39 35.78 9.77
C PRO A 91 -25.07 37.13 9.53
#